data_AF-A0A165W6G8-F1
#
_entry.id   AF-A0A165W6G8-F1
#
_cell.length_a   1.000
_cell.length_b   1.000
_cell.length_c   1.000
_cell.angle_alpha   90.00
_cell.angle_beta   90.00
_cell.angle_gamma   90.00
#
_symmetry.space_group_name_H-M   'P 1'
#
loop_
_entity.id
_entity.type
_entity.pdbx_description
1 polymer ?
#
loop_
_entity_poly.entity_id
_entity_poly.type
_entity_poly.pdbx_seq_one_letter_code
_entity_poly.pdbx_strand_id
1 'polypeptide(L)'
;MTNLKETVFISHPSISFVGVSFVLCLLAVAPRPSFFPLVLLLSSLQLYGRIIAHRNNAFVNFRNLWLALTSAVTLSHIGPALTALSTPSTSIIFLTLCAATASLIVLTAIFIDIKACAKMKSQWSQITLFPALWASVWVVIARISPVGRLATWSPVRGLPPDIWITRWFGVPAIDWLTAACSVVITEVVGDWFIGSAPARLNGDDADSIIIPDLPGVPAPKAKSPTPRSYYVLALFGLLLTVTIPHYVSSTLPLPPYSKGTTPLTVACVLPPFQRLKNGPPLLDDFIQESRRLNQAKVLLWPEGAVRFDSFDAKAAAIERVRKDVAFTNHFVGMSFEEVLPSNGSKTERRNGFVLVDKHGPVMEYYKRHLVPVAESFSLSPSTDPPTIFTLPLTMPKGFTRSEWGNETRPIPVTASICLDFTDPYAFDSLPSKPALILAPARTWDISVGLSMFEQAKARAAEIDSMVLWCDGGEGGVSGIVGRGVNEMMKAGPGSWTRTIGIQYPFDDRKTIFMDGGESVGLMIMWAFQGVIWAGGVLSTWRKARRVNEEAGPLLG
;
A
#
# COMPACT_ATOMS: atom_id res chain seq x y z
N MET A 1 29.94 25.99 -26.44
CA MET A 1 28.96 25.12 -25.75
C MET A 1 29.37 25.04 -24.30
N THR A 2 28.75 25.84 -23.43
CA THR A 2 28.91 25.66 -21.98
C THR A 2 28.53 24.22 -21.64
N ASN A 3 29.45 23.54 -20.95
CA ASN A 3 29.30 22.13 -20.65
C ASN A 3 28.02 21.98 -19.79
N LEU A 4 27.07 21.11 -20.15
CA LEU A 4 25.78 20.94 -19.44
C LEU A 4 25.97 20.84 -17.92
N LYS A 5 27.07 20.20 -17.51
CA LYS A 5 27.57 20.12 -16.13
C LYS A 5 27.69 21.47 -15.43
N GLU A 6 28.32 22.44 -16.09
CA GLU A 6 28.56 23.78 -15.53
C GLU A 6 27.25 24.53 -15.32
N THR A 7 26.35 24.50 -16.31
CA THR A 7 25.07 25.19 -16.21
C THR A 7 24.16 24.58 -15.13
N VAL A 8 24.05 23.25 -15.09
CA VAL A 8 23.13 22.54 -14.18
C VAL A 8 23.62 22.52 -12.74
N PHE A 9 24.92 22.40 -12.47
CA PHE A 9 25.42 22.23 -11.10
C PHE A 9 26.09 23.47 -10.52
N ILE A 10 26.65 24.34 -11.37
CA ILE A 10 27.47 25.47 -10.93
C ILE A 10 26.69 26.77 -11.11
N SER A 11 26.30 27.11 -12.34
CA SER A 11 25.70 28.41 -12.66
C SER A 11 24.27 28.56 -12.15
N HIS A 12 23.38 27.59 -12.43
CA HIS A 12 21.94 27.71 -12.11
C HIS A 12 21.33 26.42 -11.53
N PRO A 13 21.88 25.86 -10.43
CA PRO A 13 21.37 24.63 -9.86
C PRO A 13 19.94 24.74 -9.35
N SER A 14 19.56 25.85 -8.71
CA SER A 14 18.21 26.00 -8.16
C SER A 14 17.14 25.98 -9.25
N ILE A 15 17.36 26.67 -10.37
CA ILE A 15 16.38 26.71 -11.47
C ILE A 15 16.25 25.33 -12.12
N SER A 16 17.37 24.67 -12.39
CA SER A 16 17.41 23.37 -13.05
C SER A 16 16.74 22.28 -12.20
N PHE A 17 17.18 22.12 -10.94
CA PHE A 17 16.65 21.07 -10.08
C PHE A 17 15.21 21.32 -9.64
N VAL A 18 14.80 22.57 -9.36
CA VAL A 18 13.39 22.86 -9.03
C VAL A 18 12.48 22.57 -10.23
N GLY A 19 12.89 22.97 -11.44
CA GLY A 19 12.13 22.67 -12.67
C GLY A 19 12.03 21.16 -12.95
N VAL A 20 13.15 20.44 -12.87
CA VAL A 20 13.17 18.97 -13.05
C VAL A 20 12.34 18.26 -11.98
N SER A 21 12.47 18.66 -10.71
CA SER A 21 11.68 18.10 -9.63
C SER A 21 10.19 18.40 -9.77
N PHE A 22 9.80 19.56 -10.29
CA PHE A 22 8.39 19.87 -10.60
C PHE A 22 7.83 18.89 -11.64
N VAL A 23 8.52 18.73 -12.77
CA VAL A 23 8.09 17.83 -13.85
C VAL A 23 8.07 16.37 -13.40
N LEU A 24 9.12 15.91 -12.71
CA LEU A 24 9.16 14.55 -12.18
C LEU A 24 8.09 14.32 -11.11
N CYS A 25 7.79 15.31 -10.27
CA CYS A 25 6.73 15.21 -9.26
C CYS A 25 5.34 15.09 -9.89
N LEU A 26 5.04 15.85 -10.95
CA LEU A 26 3.81 15.72 -11.72
C LEU A 26 3.59 14.29 -12.25
N LEU A 27 4.67 13.64 -12.70
CA LEU A 27 4.62 12.28 -13.24
C LEU A 27 4.66 11.19 -12.15
N ALA A 28 5.34 11.47 -11.04
CA ALA A 28 5.58 10.52 -9.97
C ALA A 28 4.40 10.43 -8.99
N VAL A 29 3.79 11.56 -8.64
CA VAL A 29 2.77 11.68 -7.60
C VAL A 29 1.41 12.02 -8.24
N ALA A 30 1.05 11.25 -9.26
CA ALA A 30 -0.31 11.23 -9.80
C ALA A 30 -1.21 10.34 -8.93
N PRO A 31 -2.55 10.33 -9.10
CA PRO A 31 -3.46 9.43 -8.38
C PRO A 31 -3.05 7.95 -8.40
N ARG A 32 -2.28 7.55 -9.41
CA ARG A 32 -1.51 6.31 -9.44
C ARG A 32 -0.03 6.65 -9.49
N PRO A 33 0.67 6.62 -8.35
CA PRO A 33 2.09 6.91 -8.34
C PRO A 33 2.86 5.92 -9.21
N SER A 34 3.87 6.42 -9.92
CA SER A 34 4.67 5.60 -10.84
C SER A 34 6.06 5.38 -10.27
N PHE A 35 6.51 4.13 -10.30
CA PHE A 35 7.78 3.71 -9.70
C PHE A 35 8.99 4.48 -10.26
N PHE A 36 9.21 4.44 -11.59
CA PHE A 36 10.41 5.05 -12.18
C PHE A 36 10.47 6.58 -12.06
N PRO A 37 9.41 7.35 -12.37
CA PRO A 37 9.42 8.79 -12.15
C PRO A 37 9.68 9.16 -10.69
N LEU A 38 9.17 8.39 -9.73
CA LEU A 38 9.43 8.61 -8.31
C LEU A 38 10.88 8.34 -7.94
N VAL A 39 11.47 7.23 -8.40
CA VAL A 39 12.90 6.95 -8.18
C VAL A 39 13.75 8.12 -8.68
N LEU A 40 13.50 8.61 -9.89
CA LEU A 40 14.22 9.75 -10.46
C LEU A 40 13.97 11.05 -9.69
N LEU A 41 12.73 11.29 -9.24
CA LEU A 41 12.40 12.45 -8.40
C LEU A 41 13.21 12.41 -7.10
N LEU A 42 13.20 11.28 -6.39
CA LEU A 42 13.92 11.13 -5.14
C LEU A 42 15.44 11.30 -5.35
N SER A 43 15.99 10.77 -6.44
CA SER A 43 17.40 10.99 -6.77
C SER A 43 17.72 12.46 -7.02
N SER A 44 16.87 13.14 -7.80
CA SER A 44 17.00 14.58 -8.05
C SER A 44 16.96 15.39 -6.74
N LEU A 45 16.00 15.08 -5.85
CA LEU A 45 15.85 15.77 -4.57
C LEU A 45 17.02 15.51 -3.62
N GLN A 46 17.55 14.28 -3.57
CA GLN A 46 18.72 13.95 -2.76
C GLN A 46 19.99 14.66 -3.26
N LEU A 47 20.25 14.62 -4.58
CA LEU A 47 21.36 15.33 -5.20
C LEU A 47 21.27 16.84 -4.93
N TYR A 48 20.10 17.42 -5.20
CA TYR A 48 19.87 18.84 -4.97
C TYR A 48 20.02 19.22 -3.50
N GLY A 49 19.45 18.42 -2.60
CA GLY A 49 19.58 18.59 -1.16
C GLY A 49 21.04 18.64 -0.69
N ARG A 50 21.87 17.70 -1.17
CA ARG A 50 23.32 17.68 -0.87
C ARG A 50 24.04 18.93 -1.37
N ILE A 51 23.66 19.46 -2.53
CA ILE A 51 24.25 20.69 -3.12
C ILE A 51 23.86 21.94 -2.32
N ILE A 52 22.59 22.08 -1.92
CA ILE A 52 22.09 23.31 -1.30
C ILE A 52 22.28 23.35 0.22
N ALA A 53 22.38 22.21 0.90
CA ALA A 53 22.42 22.15 2.37
C ALA A 53 23.60 22.91 3.00
N HIS A 54 24.63 23.24 2.22
CA HIS A 54 25.82 23.99 2.63
C HIS A 54 25.90 25.42 2.06
N ARG A 55 24.88 25.89 1.31
CA ARG A 55 24.87 27.24 0.73
C ARG A 55 24.15 28.25 1.63
N ASN A 56 24.59 29.52 1.61
CA ASN A 56 24.01 30.60 2.44
C ASN A 56 22.49 30.79 2.24
N ASN A 57 21.95 30.49 1.05
CA ASN A 57 20.53 30.60 0.72
C ASN A 57 19.78 29.25 0.76
N ALA A 58 20.26 28.29 1.54
CA ALA A 58 19.65 26.95 1.65
C ALA A 58 18.15 27.01 1.93
N PHE A 59 17.74 27.83 2.91
CA PHE A 59 16.34 27.95 3.30
C PHE A 59 15.44 28.45 2.17
N VAL A 60 15.86 29.48 1.44
CA VAL A 60 15.12 30.03 0.29
C VAL A 60 14.97 28.97 -0.81
N ASN A 61 16.05 28.22 -1.08
CA ASN A 61 16.03 27.15 -2.06
C ASN A 61 15.10 26.00 -1.66
N PHE A 62 15.10 25.58 -0.40
CA PHE A 62 14.18 24.56 0.13
C PHE A 62 12.72 25.03 0.07
N ARG A 63 12.44 26.29 0.41
CA ARG A 63 11.10 26.89 0.30
C ARG A 63 10.60 26.86 -1.14
N ASN A 64 11.43 27.27 -2.11
CA ASN A 64 11.03 27.29 -3.51
C ASN A 64 10.78 25.86 -4.04
N LEU A 65 11.60 24.89 -3.62
CA LEU A 65 11.38 23.48 -3.93
C LEU A 65 10.07 22.95 -3.33
N TRP A 66 9.79 23.28 -2.07
CA TRP A 66 8.54 22.91 -1.40
C TRP A 66 7.31 23.46 -2.12
N LEU A 67 7.34 24.74 -2.52
CA LEU A 67 6.27 25.36 -3.31
C LEU A 67 6.07 24.67 -4.66
N ALA A 68 7.17 24.34 -5.34
CA ALA A 68 7.12 23.64 -6.63
C ALA A 68 6.52 22.23 -6.49
N LEU A 69 6.98 21.43 -5.51
CA LEU A 69 6.44 20.10 -5.25
C LEU A 69 4.96 20.16 -4.86
N THR A 70 4.58 21.09 -4.00
CA THR A 70 3.19 21.31 -3.60
C THR A 70 2.33 21.63 -4.83
N SER A 71 2.78 22.54 -5.68
CA SER A 71 2.05 22.93 -6.90
C SER A 71 1.93 21.76 -7.88
N ALA A 72 2.99 20.94 -8.02
CA ALA A 72 2.98 19.75 -8.86
C ALA A 72 1.95 18.73 -8.37
N VAL A 73 1.94 18.39 -7.07
CA VAL A 73 0.98 17.46 -6.48
C VAL A 73 -0.46 18.01 -6.57
N THR A 74 -0.68 19.30 -6.30
CA THR A 74 -2.01 19.90 -6.47
C THR A 74 -2.49 19.77 -7.92
N LEU A 75 -1.61 20.04 -8.89
CA LEU A 75 -1.97 19.98 -10.31
C LEU A 75 -2.24 18.54 -10.78
N SER A 76 -1.48 17.55 -10.30
CA SER A 76 -1.69 16.14 -10.66
C SER A 76 -3.00 15.56 -10.11
N HIS A 77 -3.52 16.13 -9.02
CA HIS A 77 -4.74 15.68 -8.34
C HIS A 77 -5.95 16.63 -8.51
N ILE A 78 -5.84 17.69 -9.31
CA ILE A 78 -6.90 18.69 -9.42
C ILE A 78 -8.21 18.09 -9.97
N GLY A 79 -8.11 17.19 -10.96
CA GLY A 79 -9.25 16.51 -11.57
C GLY A 79 -10.17 15.84 -10.55
N PRO A 80 -9.71 14.81 -9.83
CA PRO A 80 -10.53 14.12 -8.83
C PRO A 80 -10.92 15.00 -7.63
N ALA A 81 -10.19 16.08 -7.34
CA ALA A 81 -10.53 16.99 -6.25
C ALA A 81 -11.75 17.87 -6.58
N LEU A 82 -11.93 18.28 -7.84
CA LEU A 82 -13.04 19.16 -8.25
C LEU A 82 -14.42 18.55 -7.97
N THR A 83 -14.53 17.22 -7.95
CA THR A 83 -15.78 16.47 -7.73
C THR A 83 -15.86 15.81 -6.35
N ALA A 84 -14.82 15.94 -5.51
CA ALA A 84 -14.74 15.25 -4.22
C ALA A 84 -15.64 15.82 -3.13
N LEU A 85 -15.85 17.15 -3.11
CA LEU A 85 -16.69 17.84 -2.13
C LEU A 85 -17.77 18.67 -2.82
N SER A 86 -18.77 19.09 -2.06
CA SER A 86 -19.86 19.93 -2.55
C SER A 86 -19.41 21.28 -3.11
N THR A 87 -18.24 21.78 -2.72
CA THR A 87 -17.68 23.06 -3.18
C THR A 87 -16.27 22.85 -3.75
N PRO A 88 -16.02 23.11 -5.04
CA PRO A 88 -14.70 22.90 -5.65
C PRO A 88 -13.57 23.67 -4.97
N SER A 89 -13.84 24.90 -4.50
CA SER A 89 -12.85 25.73 -3.83
C SER A 89 -12.34 25.12 -2.52
N THR A 90 -13.22 24.50 -1.72
CA THR A 90 -12.81 23.85 -0.47
C THR A 90 -12.01 22.59 -0.76
N SER A 91 -12.34 21.83 -1.82
CA SER A 91 -11.53 20.70 -2.28
C SER A 91 -10.13 21.11 -2.69
N ILE A 92 -9.97 22.19 -3.45
CA ILE A 92 -8.64 22.65 -3.90
C ILE A 92 -7.80 23.14 -2.72
N ILE A 93 -8.41 23.86 -1.78
CA ILE A 93 -7.71 24.32 -0.56
C ILE A 93 -7.25 23.10 0.24
N PHE A 94 -8.13 22.14 0.49
CA PHE A 94 -7.81 20.92 1.23
C PHE A 94 -6.71 20.10 0.52
N LEU A 95 -6.83 19.91 -0.79
CA LEU A 95 -5.82 19.25 -1.61
C LEU A 95 -4.47 19.96 -1.49
N THR A 96 -4.44 21.29 -1.57
CA THR A 96 -3.20 22.06 -1.46
C THR A 96 -2.57 21.92 -0.08
N LEU A 97 -3.36 21.89 0.99
CA LEU A 97 -2.87 21.65 2.35
C LEU A 97 -2.29 20.23 2.51
N CYS A 98 -2.96 19.21 1.98
CA CYS A 98 -2.46 17.84 1.97
C CYS A 98 -1.16 17.72 1.16
N ALA A 99 -1.12 18.31 -0.05
CA ALA A 99 0.05 18.35 -0.92
C ALA A 99 1.25 19.05 -0.25
N ALA A 100 0.98 20.19 0.40
CA ALA A 100 1.97 20.96 1.14
C ALA A 100 2.55 20.17 2.31
N THR A 101 1.70 19.47 3.06
CA THR A 101 2.10 18.65 4.22
C THR A 101 2.92 17.44 3.77
N ALA A 102 2.45 16.70 2.76
CA ALA A 102 3.17 15.56 2.22
C ALA A 102 4.55 15.97 1.65
N SER A 103 4.61 17.08 0.90
CA SER A 103 5.87 17.61 0.37
C SER A 103 6.84 18.02 1.48
N LEU A 104 6.34 18.61 2.58
CA LEU A 104 7.16 18.98 3.73
C LEU A 104 7.73 17.74 4.44
N ILE A 105 6.93 16.69 4.62
CA ILE A 105 7.36 15.41 5.19
C ILE A 105 8.51 14.82 4.37
N VAL A 106 8.37 14.78 3.04
CA VAL A 106 9.40 14.27 2.13
C VAL A 106 10.70 15.05 2.23
N LEU A 107 10.63 16.39 2.16
CA LEU A 107 11.81 17.24 2.26
C LEU A 107 12.48 17.12 3.64
N THR A 108 11.70 16.93 4.70
CA THR A 108 12.21 16.69 6.05
C THR A 108 12.96 15.36 6.12
N ALA A 109 12.43 14.29 5.55
CA ALA A 109 13.09 12.99 5.51
C ALA A 109 14.45 13.06 4.78
N ILE A 110 14.50 13.76 3.64
CA ILE A 110 15.74 14.00 2.88
C ILE A 110 16.74 14.84 3.70
N PHE A 111 16.26 15.89 4.37
CA PHE A 111 17.12 16.74 5.19
C PHE A 111 17.72 15.96 6.38
N ILE A 112 16.92 15.13 7.05
CA ILE A 112 17.37 14.23 8.12
C ILE A 112 18.44 13.28 7.59
N ASP A 113 18.20 12.63 6.45
CA ASP A 113 19.18 11.74 5.82
C ASP A 113 20.52 12.45 5.58
N ILE A 114 20.51 13.62 4.94
CA ILE A 114 21.72 14.39 4.65
C ILE A 114 22.49 14.72 5.93
N LYS A 115 21.80 15.21 6.97
CA LYS A 115 22.43 15.60 8.24
C LYS A 115 22.93 14.40 9.03
N ALA A 116 22.22 13.28 9.00
CA ALA A 116 22.60 12.05 9.69
C ALA A 116 23.78 11.36 8.99
N CYS A 117 23.75 11.24 7.67
CA CYS A 117 24.83 10.68 6.87
C CYS A 117 26.16 11.42 7.09
N ALA A 118 26.13 12.74 7.29
CA ALA A 118 27.33 13.51 7.59
C ALA A 118 28.05 13.06 8.88
N LYS A 119 27.32 12.49 9.84
CA LYS A 119 27.83 12.04 11.15
C LYS A 119 28.15 10.54 11.21
N MET A 120 27.71 9.75 10.23
CA MET A 120 27.90 8.30 10.22
C MET A 120 29.28 7.90 9.71
N LYS A 121 29.93 6.95 10.39
CA LYS A 121 31.25 6.41 9.99
C LYS A 121 31.15 5.30 8.94
N SER A 122 30.10 4.47 8.99
CA SER A 122 29.91 3.35 8.07
C SER A 122 29.31 3.81 6.74
N GLN A 123 29.99 3.52 5.62
CA GLN A 123 29.50 3.84 4.28
C GLN A 123 28.23 3.04 3.92
N TRP A 124 28.16 1.77 4.35
CA TRP A 124 26.94 0.96 4.20
C TRP A 124 25.76 1.65 4.89
N SER A 125 25.95 2.06 6.14
CA SER A 125 24.92 2.77 6.89
C SER A 125 24.51 4.08 6.22
N GLN A 126 25.44 4.83 5.61
CA GLN A 126 25.06 6.03 4.87
C GLN A 126 24.15 5.73 3.67
N ILE A 127 24.41 4.67 2.90
CA ILE A 127 23.61 4.37 1.71
C ILE A 127 22.28 3.67 2.03
N THR A 128 22.18 2.93 3.13
CA THR A 128 20.93 2.25 3.54
C THR A 128 20.09 3.07 4.54
N LEU A 129 20.53 4.27 4.96
CA LEU A 129 19.77 5.13 5.85
C LEU A 129 18.51 5.67 5.21
N PHE A 130 18.63 6.33 4.05
CA PHE A 130 17.48 6.93 3.37
C PHE A 130 16.37 5.91 3.07
N PRO A 131 16.67 4.69 2.54
CA PRO A 131 15.64 3.66 2.35
C PRO A 131 14.88 3.27 3.63
N ALA A 132 15.59 3.13 4.75
CA ALA A 132 14.97 2.82 6.04
C ALA A 132 14.12 3.99 6.57
N LEU A 133 14.61 5.23 6.44
CA LEU A 133 13.87 6.44 6.81
C LEU A 133 12.61 6.60 5.96
N TRP A 134 12.71 6.41 4.64
CA TRP A 134 11.60 6.55 3.70
C TRP A 134 10.47 5.57 4.00
N ALA A 135 10.78 4.29 4.18
CA ALA A 135 9.81 3.28 4.59
C ALA A 135 9.18 3.60 5.95
N SER A 136 9.98 4.03 6.93
CA SER A 136 9.49 4.39 8.27
C SER A 136 8.52 5.56 8.24
N VAL A 137 8.84 6.61 7.48
CA VAL A 137 8.00 7.79 7.33
C VAL A 137 6.63 7.39 6.79
N TRP A 138 6.58 6.58 5.73
CA TRP A 138 5.29 6.22 5.14
C TRP A 138 4.48 5.23 5.97
N VAL A 139 5.12 4.33 6.72
CA VAL A 139 4.42 3.53 7.74
C VAL A 139 3.79 4.42 8.82
N VAL A 140 4.56 5.38 9.35
CA VAL A 140 4.04 6.30 10.37
C VAL A 140 2.89 7.12 9.82
N ILE A 141 3.03 7.68 8.61
CA ILE A 141 1.97 8.45 7.96
C ILE A 141 0.74 7.59 7.69
N ALA A 142 0.89 6.37 7.17
CA ALA A 142 -0.24 5.48 6.91
C ALA A 142 -1.03 5.16 8.20
N ARG A 143 -0.34 5.08 9.34
CA ARG A 143 -0.97 4.79 10.63
C ARG A 143 -1.71 5.98 11.25
N ILE A 144 -1.22 7.21 11.05
CA ILE A 144 -1.85 8.42 11.62
C ILE A 144 -2.83 9.10 10.66
N SER A 145 -2.70 8.83 9.36
CA SER A 145 -3.51 9.45 8.32
C SER A 145 -4.86 8.76 8.23
N PRO A 146 -5.98 9.50 8.24
CA PRO A 146 -7.30 8.91 8.10
C PRO A 146 -7.60 8.42 6.66
N VAL A 147 -6.72 8.72 5.68
CA VAL A 147 -6.77 8.14 4.33
C VAL A 147 -5.72 7.03 4.13
N GLY A 148 -5.07 6.60 5.22
CA GLY A 148 -4.07 5.53 5.21
C GLY A 148 -2.97 5.75 4.17
N ARG A 149 -2.75 4.72 3.34
CA ARG A 149 -1.72 4.71 2.29
C ARG A 149 -2.02 5.58 1.07
N LEU A 150 -3.22 6.15 0.90
CA LEU A 150 -3.54 6.99 -0.28
C LEU A 150 -2.76 8.31 -0.32
N ALA A 151 -2.38 8.85 0.83
CA ALA A 151 -1.62 10.10 0.91
C ALA A 151 -0.10 9.92 0.76
N THR A 152 0.36 8.69 0.51
CA THR A 152 1.80 8.38 0.43
C THR A 152 2.32 8.57 -1.00
N TRP A 153 3.57 8.99 -1.14
CA TRP A 153 4.17 9.18 -2.48
C TRP A 153 4.56 7.87 -3.14
N SER A 154 4.94 6.88 -2.35
CA SER A 154 5.36 5.58 -2.89
C SER A 154 4.21 4.88 -3.58
N PRO A 155 4.47 4.21 -4.71
CA PRO A 155 3.46 3.36 -5.31
C PRO A 155 3.17 2.20 -4.39
N VAL A 156 1.89 1.88 -4.20
CA VAL A 156 1.47 0.77 -3.35
C VAL A 156 1.80 -0.58 -4.00
N ARG A 157 1.94 -0.58 -5.33
CA ARG A 157 2.48 -1.68 -6.12
C ARG A 157 3.82 -1.28 -6.72
N GLY A 158 4.88 -2.02 -6.37
CA GLY A 158 6.19 -1.90 -7.02
C GLY A 158 6.17 -2.45 -8.44
N LEU A 159 7.34 -2.79 -8.96
CA LEU A 159 7.42 -3.49 -10.24
C LEU A 159 6.80 -4.90 -10.09
N PRO A 160 6.23 -5.49 -11.17
CA PRO A 160 5.72 -6.85 -11.13
C PRO A 160 6.67 -7.89 -10.51
N PRO A 161 8.01 -7.80 -10.71
CA PRO A 161 8.96 -8.68 -10.07
C PRO A 161 9.04 -8.61 -8.56
N ASP A 162 8.58 -7.52 -7.94
CA ASP A 162 8.77 -7.29 -6.51
C ASP A 162 7.54 -7.69 -5.69
N ILE A 163 6.42 -8.02 -6.34
CA ILE A 163 5.13 -8.31 -5.67
C ILE A 163 5.24 -9.48 -4.69
N TRP A 164 6.12 -10.45 -4.93
CA TRP A 164 6.27 -11.59 -4.01
C TRP A 164 6.70 -11.14 -2.61
N ILE A 165 7.42 -10.02 -2.48
CA ILE A 165 7.96 -9.53 -1.22
C ILE A 165 6.87 -8.98 -0.28
N THR A 166 5.72 -8.57 -0.83
CA THR A 166 4.65 -7.94 -0.04
C THR A 166 4.01 -8.94 0.92
N ARG A 167 4.02 -10.24 0.59
CA ARG A 167 3.59 -11.33 1.51
C ARG A 167 4.43 -11.43 2.79
N TRP A 168 5.68 -10.97 2.71
CA TRP A 168 6.64 -11.07 3.79
C TRP A 168 6.71 -9.77 4.59
N PHE A 169 6.80 -8.64 3.89
CA PHE A 169 7.15 -7.35 4.51
C PHE A 169 6.14 -6.22 4.20
N GLY A 170 5.10 -6.51 3.42
CA GLY A 170 4.09 -5.53 3.03
C GLY A 170 4.56 -4.45 2.06
N VAL A 171 3.74 -3.43 1.91
CA VAL A 171 4.07 -2.18 1.19
C VAL A 171 5.37 -1.50 1.68
N PRO A 172 5.76 -1.53 2.97
CA PRO A 172 7.04 -0.98 3.42
C PRO A 172 8.25 -1.46 2.62
N ALA A 173 8.23 -2.69 2.09
CA ALA A 173 9.31 -3.18 1.23
C ALA A 173 9.38 -2.46 -0.10
N ILE A 174 8.24 -2.08 -0.66
CA ILE A 174 8.18 -1.29 -1.89
C ILE A 174 8.68 0.14 -1.63
N ASP A 175 8.33 0.73 -0.48
CA ASP A 175 8.90 2.00 -0.04
C ASP A 175 10.44 1.92 0.00
N TRP A 176 10.96 0.90 0.67
CA TRP A 176 12.40 0.68 0.80
C TRP A 176 13.08 0.48 -0.56
N LEU A 177 12.53 -0.36 -1.44
CA LEU A 177 13.08 -0.62 -2.77
C LEU A 177 13.12 0.64 -3.63
N THR A 178 12.04 1.41 -3.63
CA THR A 178 11.95 2.69 -4.36
C THR A 178 13.07 3.64 -3.93
N ALA A 179 13.25 3.80 -2.61
CA ALA A 179 14.27 4.65 -2.04
C ALA A 179 15.70 4.10 -2.23
N ALA A 180 15.90 2.79 -2.19
CA ALA A 180 17.19 2.16 -2.43
C ALA A 180 17.64 2.34 -3.89
N CYS A 181 16.74 2.17 -4.85
CA CYS A 181 16.99 2.50 -6.26
C CYS A 181 17.39 3.96 -6.43
N SER A 182 16.72 4.88 -5.73
CA SER A 182 17.03 6.31 -5.86
C SER A 182 18.41 6.64 -5.30
N VAL A 183 18.83 6.01 -4.19
CA VAL A 183 20.18 6.14 -3.65
C VAL A 183 21.23 5.64 -4.63
N VAL A 184 21.04 4.46 -5.25
CA VAL A 184 22.01 3.95 -6.24
C VAL A 184 22.22 4.96 -7.37
N ILE A 185 21.14 5.52 -7.92
CA ILE A 185 21.23 6.56 -8.97
C ILE A 185 21.92 7.82 -8.44
N THR A 186 21.56 8.29 -7.24
CA THR A 186 22.17 9.46 -6.60
C THR A 186 23.67 9.29 -6.43
N GLU A 187 24.13 8.11 -6.00
CA GLU A 187 25.56 7.83 -5.82
C GLU A 187 26.30 7.74 -7.16
N VAL A 188 25.75 7.03 -8.15
CA VAL A 188 26.37 6.92 -9.49
C VAL A 188 26.47 8.27 -10.19
N VAL A 189 25.38 9.05 -10.18
CA VAL A 189 25.35 10.40 -10.76
C VAL A 189 26.22 11.35 -9.94
N GLY A 190 26.16 11.27 -8.61
CA GLY A 190 27.01 12.05 -7.73
C GLY A 190 28.50 11.85 -8.02
N ASP A 191 28.95 10.60 -8.07
CA ASP A 191 30.34 10.24 -8.37
C ASP A 191 30.76 10.67 -9.78
N TRP A 192 29.89 10.51 -10.78
CA TRP A 192 30.18 10.92 -12.16
C TRP A 192 30.31 12.44 -12.31
N PHE A 193 29.44 13.22 -11.66
CA PHE A 193 29.38 14.67 -11.86
C PHE A 193 30.24 15.46 -10.87
N ILE A 194 30.23 15.10 -9.59
CA ILE A 194 30.97 15.80 -8.52
C ILE A 194 32.41 15.29 -8.44
N GLY A 195 32.68 14.11 -9.00
CA GLY A 195 33.93 13.38 -8.86
C GLY A 195 33.97 12.64 -7.53
N SER A 196 34.68 11.51 -7.47
CA SER A 196 34.95 10.84 -6.21
C SER A 196 35.71 11.83 -5.31
N ALA A 197 35.03 12.40 -4.32
CA ALA A 197 35.71 13.23 -3.33
C ALA A 197 36.88 12.39 -2.81
N PRO A 198 38.14 12.89 -2.87
CA PRO A 198 39.28 12.14 -2.37
C PRO A 198 38.93 11.71 -0.96
N ALA A 199 39.04 10.40 -0.72
CA ALA A 199 38.69 9.76 0.53
C ALA A 199 39.04 10.72 1.66
N ARG A 200 38.01 11.17 2.40
CA ARG A 200 38.16 12.09 3.53
C ARG A 200 39.45 11.70 4.24
N LEU A 201 40.47 12.55 4.13
CA LEU A 201 41.65 12.48 4.98
C LEU A 201 41.05 12.32 6.37
N ASN A 202 41.23 11.14 6.94
CA ASN A 202 40.80 10.87 8.29
C ASN A 202 41.36 12.02 9.11
N GLY A 203 40.46 12.77 9.74
CA GLY A 203 40.84 13.82 10.67
C GLY A 203 41.60 13.15 11.79
N ASP A 204 42.93 13.21 11.67
CA ASP A 204 43.95 13.20 12.73
C ASP A 204 45.37 13.45 12.15
N ASP A 205 45.60 13.42 10.83
CA ASP A 205 46.94 13.66 10.25
C ASP A 205 47.06 14.96 9.43
N ALA A 206 46.47 16.07 9.89
CA ALA A 206 46.74 17.40 9.35
C ALA A 206 47.89 18.15 10.05
N ASP A 207 48.61 17.50 10.98
CA ASP A 207 49.79 18.05 11.68
C ASP A 207 50.92 17.01 11.83
N SER A 208 51.15 16.15 10.83
CA SER A 208 52.44 15.48 10.74
C SER A 208 53.45 16.43 10.12
N ILE A 209 54.03 17.26 11.00
CA ILE A 209 55.36 17.83 10.79
C ILE A 209 56.24 16.72 10.23
N ILE A 210 56.80 16.96 9.05
CA ILE A 210 57.80 16.08 8.43
C ILE A 210 59.01 16.05 9.36
N ILE A 211 59.08 15.07 10.26
CA ILE A 211 60.30 14.72 11.00
C ILE A 211 61.05 13.72 10.10
N PRO A 212 62.28 14.03 9.66
CA PRO A 212 63.07 13.10 8.87
C PRO A 212 63.49 11.91 9.73
N ASP A 213 63.23 10.71 9.22
CA ASP A 213 63.95 9.44 9.43
C ASP A 213 64.39 9.05 10.85
N LEU A 214 63.57 8.21 11.48
CA LEU A 214 64.02 7.17 12.41
C LEU A 214 63.79 5.79 11.75
N PRO A 215 64.84 5.01 11.46
CA PRO A 215 64.69 3.70 10.84
C PRO A 215 64.32 2.66 11.90
N GLY A 216 63.23 1.91 11.70
CA GLY A 216 63.09 0.60 12.36
C GLY A 216 61.74 0.16 12.91
N VAL A 217 60.62 0.83 12.63
CA VAL A 217 59.30 0.26 12.97
C VAL A 217 58.50 0.03 11.69
N PRO A 218 58.20 -1.22 11.28
CA PRO A 218 57.28 -1.45 10.18
C PRO A 218 55.91 -0.89 10.58
N ALA A 219 55.54 0.24 9.98
CA ALA A 219 54.23 0.83 10.16
C ALA A 219 53.17 -0.25 9.86
N PRO A 220 52.15 -0.43 10.73
CA PRO A 220 51.08 -1.37 10.45
C PRO A 220 50.48 -0.99 9.10
N LYS A 221 50.46 -1.94 8.15
CA LYS A 221 49.82 -1.75 6.84
C LYS A 221 48.37 -1.31 7.09
N ALA A 222 48.13 0.00 7.06
CA ALA A 222 46.80 0.56 7.16
C ALA A 222 46.00 -0.04 6.01
N LYS A 223 45.01 -0.88 6.33
CA LYS A 223 44.13 -1.46 5.32
C LYS A 223 43.52 -0.28 4.56
N SER A 224 43.79 -0.19 3.26
CA SER A 224 43.18 0.83 2.41
C SER A 224 41.67 0.79 2.62
N PRO A 225 41.02 1.92 2.94
CA PRO A 225 39.57 1.93 3.15
C PRO A 225 38.89 1.40 1.89
N THR A 226 37.91 0.52 2.07
CA THR A 226 37.10 0.00 0.96
C THR A 226 36.45 1.17 0.22
N PRO A 227 36.50 1.18 -1.12
CA PRO A 227 35.90 2.27 -1.89
C PRO A 227 34.38 2.24 -1.77
N ARG A 228 33.76 3.43 -1.70
CA ARG A 228 32.30 3.61 -1.60
C ARG A 228 31.53 2.91 -2.71
N SER A 229 32.11 2.83 -3.90
CA SER A 229 31.56 2.13 -5.07
C SER A 229 31.28 0.65 -4.82
N TYR A 230 32.03 -0.02 -3.94
CA TYR A 230 31.78 -1.40 -3.57
C TYR A 230 30.43 -1.56 -2.87
N TYR A 231 30.10 -0.65 -1.94
CA TYR A 231 28.82 -0.70 -1.22
C TYR A 231 27.64 -0.35 -2.13
N VAL A 232 27.83 0.60 -3.06
CA VAL A 232 26.82 0.92 -4.09
C VAL A 232 26.56 -0.28 -5.00
N LEU A 233 27.62 -0.96 -5.45
CA LEU A 233 27.51 -2.17 -6.25
C LEU A 233 26.84 -3.30 -5.46
N ALA A 234 27.17 -3.45 -4.17
CA ALA A 234 26.54 -4.44 -3.30
C ALA A 234 25.03 -4.15 -3.13
N LEU A 235 24.63 -2.89 -2.94
CA LEU A 235 23.22 -2.50 -2.87
C LEU A 235 22.51 -2.75 -4.21
N PHE A 236 23.13 -2.39 -5.34
CA PHE A 236 22.59 -2.68 -6.67
C PHE A 236 22.44 -4.18 -6.91
N GLY A 237 23.45 -4.98 -6.54
CA GLY A 237 23.40 -6.44 -6.59
C GLY A 237 22.27 -7.00 -5.73
N LEU A 238 22.08 -6.48 -4.51
CA LEU A 238 20.97 -6.85 -3.64
C LEU A 238 19.62 -6.56 -4.31
N LEU A 239 19.44 -5.36 -4.89
CA LEU A 239 18.21 -4.99 -5.61
C LEU A 239 17.93 -5.95 -6.77
N LEU A 240 18.95 -6.34 -7.54
CA LEU A 240 18.80 -7.35 -8.60
C LEU A 240 18.41 -8.71 -8.03
N THR A 241 19.01 -9.14 -6.92
CA THR A 241 18.68 -10.46 -6.32
C THR A 241 17.24 -10.54 -5.84
N VAL A 242 16.65 -9.43 -5.37
CA VAL A 242 15.23 -9.38 -4.97
C VAL A 242 14.29 -9.68 -6.15
N THR A 243 14.72 -9.45 -7.39
CA THR A 243 13.90 -9.77 -8.57
C THR A 243 13.92 -11.24 -8.96
N ILE A 244 14.87 -12.04 -8.46
CA ILE A 244 15.07 -13.44 -8.86
C ILE A 244 13.84 -14.33 -8.59
N PRO A 245 13.20 -14.30 -7.41
CA PRO A 245 12.08 -15.19 -7.11
C PRO A 245 10.89 -15.05 -8.07
N HIS A 246 10.72 -13.88 -8.70
CA HIS A 246 9.67 -13.68 -9.69
C HIS A 246 9.84 -14.57 -10.92
N TYR A 247 11.08 -14.82 -11.35
CA TYR A 247 11.35 -15.65 -12.53
C TYR A 247 11.16 -17.14 -12.24
N VAL A 248 11.17 -17.54 -10.97
CA VAL A 248 11.03 -18.93 -10.53
C VAL A 248 9.61 -19.24 -10.06
N SER A 249 8.84 -18.23 -9.65
CA SER A 249 7.46 -18.38 -9.18
C SER A 249 6.45 -18.01 -10.26
N SER A 250 5.52 -18.93 -10.56
CA SER A 250 4.41 -18.61 -11.46
C SER A 250 3.50 -17.57 -10.81
N THR A 251 3.41 -16.40 -11.43
CA THR A 251 2.47 -15.33 -11.07
C THR A 251 1.15 -15.45 -11.80
N LEU A 252 0.94 -16.53 -12.55
CA LEU A 252 -0.28 -16.75 -13.32
C LEU A 252 -1.44 -17.15 -12.42
N PRO A 253 -2.67 -16.72 -12.76
CA PRO A 253 -3.86 -17.12 -12.02
C PRO A 253 -4.08 -18.62 -12.10
N LEU A 254 -4.59 -19.20 -11.02
CA LEU A 254 -4.95 -20.61 -10.99
C LEU A 254 -6.10 -20.89 -11.97
N PRO A 255 -6.03 -21.98 -12.77
CA PRO A 255 -7.11 -22.35 -13.66
C PRO A 255 -8.38 -22.67 -12.84
N PRO A 256 -9.55 -22.11 -13.19
CA PRO A 256 -10.78 -22.35 -12.44
C PRO A 256 -11.16 -23.83 -12.36
N TYR A 257 -10.84 -24.59 -13.40
CA TYR A 257 -11.18 -26.00 -13.53
C TYR A 257 -9.93 -26.87 -13.51
N SER A 258 -9.51 -27.30 -12.31
CA SER A 258 -8.41 -28.26 -12.14
C SER A 258 -8.59 -29.07 -10.85
N LYS A 259 -7.85 -30.18 -10.71
CA LYS A 259 -7.91 -31.03 -9.50
C LYS A 259 -7.53 -30.28 -8.22
N GLY A 260 -6.61 -29.32 -8.32
CA GLY A 260 -6.12 -28.52 -7.19
C GLY A 260 -6.86 -27.18 -7.02
N THR A 261 -8.00 -26.99 -7.68
CA THR A 261 -8.77 -25.75 -7.58
C THR A 261 -10.26 -25.99 -7.35
N THR A 262 -10.89 -25.05 -6.66
CA THR A 262 -12.32 -24.94 -6.46
C THR A 262 -12.83 -23.78 -7.33
N PRO A 263 -13.58 -24.05 -8.42
CA PRO A 263 -14.18 -22.99 -9.22
C PRO A 263 -15.24 -22.25 -8.40
N LEU A 264 -15.14 -20.92 -8.37
CA LEU A 264 -16.15 -20.04 -7.79
C LEU A 264 -16.55 -19.00 -8.83
N THR A 265 -17.82 -18.98 -9.21
CA THR A 265 -18.37 -17.89 -10.04
C THR A 265 -18.84 -16.77 -9.12
N VAL A 266 -18.32 -15.56 -9.34
CA VAL A 266 -18.70 -14.35 -8.62
C VAL A 266 -19.30 -13.32 -9.59
N ALA A 267 -20.06 -12.37 -9.04
CA ALA A 267 -20.57 -11.24 -9.81
C ALA A 267 -20.53 -9.94 -9.02
N CYS A 268 -20.37 -8.84 -9.74
CA CYS A 268 -20.64 -7.49 -9.26
C CYS A 268 -21.95 -7.03 -9.89
N VAL A 269 -22.90 -6.64 -9.06
CA VAL A 269 -24.27 -6.26 -9.46
C VAL A 269 -24.33 -4.75 -9.60
N LEU A 270 -24.38 -4.26 -10.84
CA LEU A 270 -24.44 -2.84 -11.18
C LEU A 270 -25.61 -2.62 -12.14
N PRO A 271 -26.82 -2.29 -11.62
CA PRO A 271 -28.00 -2.04 -12.44
C PRO A 271 -27.72 -0.99 -13.54
N PRO A 272 -28.24 -1.17 -14.76
CA PRO A 272 -27.91 -0.32 -15.89
C PRO A 272 -28.53 1.08 -15.80
N PHE A 273 -27.69 2.11 -15.99
CA PHE A 273 -28.05 3.54 -15.94
C PHE A 273 -29.22 3.95 -16.85
N GLN A 274 -29.48 3.25 -17.95
CA GLN A 274 -30.53 3.61 -18.90
C GLN A 274 -31.96 3.53 -18.32
N ARG A 275 -32.18 2.76 -17.25
CA ARG A 275 -33.46 2.73 -16.53
C ARG A 275 -33.59 3.84 -15.48
N LEU A 276 -32.50 4.54 -15.16
CA LEU A 276 -32.34 5.40 -13.97
C LEU A 276 -32.57 6.89 -14.25
N LYS A 277 -33.48 7.24 -15.17
CA LYS A 277 -33.82 8.66 -15.45
C LYS A 277 -34.25 9.47 -14.21
N ASN A 278 -34.54 8.81 -13.08
CA ASN A 278 -35.18 9.38 -11.89
C ASN A 278 -34.36 9.26 -10.57
N GLY A 279 -33.06 8.92 -10.58
CA GLY A 279 -32.24 8.90 -9.36
C GLY A 279 -31.36 7.66 -9.19
N PRO A 280 -30.80 7.43 -7.98
CA PRO A 280 -29.97 6.25 -7.70
C PRO A 280 -30.80 4.95 -7.74
N PRO A 281 -30.15 3.78 -7.96
CA PRO A 281 -30.87 2.51 -8.03
C PRO A 281 -31.56 2.16 -6.71
N LEU A 282 -32.77 1.60 -6.81
CA LEU A 282 -33.55 1.14 -5.67
C LEU A 282 -33.27 -0.34 -5.39
N LEU A 283 -33.74 -0.83 -4.23
CA LEU A 283 -33.64 -2.24 -3.84
C LEU A 283 -34.14 -3.19 -4.94
N ASP A 284 -35.24 -2.84 -5.59
CA ASP A 284 -35.89 -3.65 -6.64
C ASP A 284 -35.02 -3.79 -7.89
N ASP A 285 -34.27 -2.73 -8.23
CA ASP A 285 -33.34 -2.76 -9.38
C ASP A 285 -32.21 -3.74 -9.11
N PHE A 286 -31.65 -3.73 -7.90
CA PHE A 286 -30.61 -4.67 -7.49
C PHE A 286 -31.11 -6.11 -7.40
N ILE A 287 -32.32 -6.33 -6.89
CA ILE A 287 -32.94 -7.67 -6.86
C ILE A 287 -33.17 -8.19 -8.28
N GLN A 288 -33.74 -7.36 -9.17
CA GLN A 288 -34.00 -7.75 -10.55
C GLN A 288 -32.71 -8.07 -11.29
N GLU A 289 -31.69 -7.24 -11.13
CA GLU A 289 -30.40 -7.46 -11.76
C GLU A 289 -29.69 -8.68 -11.19
N SER A 290 -29.79 -8.92 -9.88
CA SER A 290 -29.26 -10.13 -9.23
C SER A 290 -29.88 -11.41 -9.78
N ARG A 291 -31.20 -11.43 -10.05
CA ARG A 291 -31.89 -12.58 -10.69
C ARG A 291 -31.36 -12.89 -12.10
N ARG A 292 -30.89 -11.88 -12.82
CA ARG A 292 -30.29 -12.04 -14.17
C ARG A 292 -28.93 -12.76 -14.11
N LEU A 293 -28.23 -12.68 -12.98
CA LEU A 293 -26.87 -13.21 -12.78
C LEU A 293 -26.87 -14.60 -12.13
N ASN A 294 -27.80 -15.47 -12.53
CA ASN A 294 -28.04 -16.79 -11.95
C ASN A 294 -26.85 -17.79 -12.05
N GLN A 295 -25.80 -17.47 -12.81
CA GLN A 295 -24.60 -18.30 -12.92
C GLN A 295 -23.62 -18.08 -11.76
N ALA A 296 -23.71 -16.95 -11.06
CA ALA A 296 -22.78 -16.61 -9.98
C ALA A 296 -23.25 -17.20 -8.65
N LYS A 297 -22.31 -17.77 -7.89
CA LYS A 297 -22.57 -18.29 -6.55
C LYS A 297 -22.56 -17.18 -5.49
N VAL A 298 -21.72 -16.15 -5.70
CA VAL A 298 -21.62 -14.96 -4.86
C VAL A 298 -21.97 -13.74 -5.71
N LEU A 299 -22.95 -12.96 -5.26
CA LEU A 299 -23.38 -11.70 -5.85
C LEU A 299 -22.99 -10.58 -4.90
N LEU A 300 -22.24 -9.59 -5.36
CA LEU A 300 -21.84 -8.44 -4.56
C LEU A 300 -22.50 -7.17 -5.07
N TRP A 301 -23.19 -6.46 -4.19
CA TRP A 301 -23.72 -5.13 -4.46
C TRP A 301 -22.69 -4.08 -4.03
N PRO A 302 -22.59 -2.94 -4.73
CA PRO A 302 -21.61 -1.90 -4.43
C PRO A 302 -21.92 -1.19 -3.12
N GLU A 303 -20.98 -0.37 -2.65
CA GLU A 303 -21.11 0.36 -1.40
C GLU A 303 -22.31 1.32 -1.41
N GLY A 304 -23.10 1.31 -0.33
CA GLY A 304 -24.28 2.16 -0.20
C GLY A 304 -25.32 1.90 -1.29
N ALA A 305 -25.42 0.66 -1.79
CA ALA A 305 -26.37 0.26 -2.83
C ALA A 305 -27.82 0.58 -2.43
N VAL A 306 -28.16 0.36 -1.16
CA VAL A 306 -29.49 0.65 -0.62
C VAL A 306 -29.38 1.43 0.68
N ARG A 307 -30.43 2.19 1.01
CA ARG A 307 -30.49 2.96 2.24
C ARG A 307 -31.73 2.59 3.04
N PHE A 308 -31.57 2.46 4.35
CA PHE A 308 -32.63 2.12 5.28
C PHE A 308 -32.77 3.21 6.36
N ASP A 309 -34.00 3.68 6.54
CA ASP A 309 -34.30 4.67 7.58
C ASP A 309 -34.67 4.02 8.93
N SER A 310 -34.81 2.69 8.99
CA SER A 310 -35.03 1.93 10.22
C SER A 310 -34.47 0.51 10.15
N PHE A 311 -34.24 -0.10 11.32
CA PHE A 311 -33.83 -1.51 11.42
C PHE A 311 -34.89 -2.47 10.88
N ASP A 312 -36.18 -2.15 11.04
CA ASP A 312 -37.28 -2.95 10.51
C ASP A 312 -37.28 -2.94 8.97
N ALA A 313 -37.00 -1.79 8.36
CA ALA A 313 -36.86 -1.69 6.91
C ALA A 313 -35.68 -2.52 6.40
N LYS A 314 -34.55 -2.52 7.12
CA LYS A 314 -33.41 -3.40 6.82
C LYS A 314 -33.79 -4.88 6.91
N ALA A 315 -34.45 -5.30 7.99
CA ALA A 315 -34.87 -6.68 8.19
C ALA A 315 -35.84 -7.14 7.08
N ALA A 316 -36.81 -6.29 6.72
CA ALA A 316 -37.74 -6.57 5.62
C ALA A 316 -37.02 -6.69 4.27
N ALA A 317 -36.02 -5.84 4.00
CA ALA A 317 -35.21 -5.91 2.78
C ALA A 317 -34.35 -7.18 2.72
N ILE A 318 -33.69 -7.56 3.82
CA ILE A 318 -32.94 -8.82 3.93
C ILE A 318 -33.86 -10.01 3.63
N GLU A 319 -35.06 -10.04 4.23
CA GLU A 319 -36.02 -11.11 4.01
C GLU A 319 -36.50 -11.17 2.56
N ARG A 320 -36.64 -10.01 1.90
CA ARG A 320 -36.98 -9.95 0.48
C ARG A 320 -35.85 -10.48 -0.39
N VAL A 321 -34.61 -10.05 -0.16
CA VAL A 321 -33.42 -10.57 -0.87
C VAL A 321 -33.29 -12.08 -0.69
N ARG A 322 -33.56 -12.57 0.53
CA ARG A 322 -33.58 -14.01 0.85
C ARG A 322 -34.58 -14.76 -0.03
N LYS A 323 -35.84 -14.32 -0.05
CA LYS A 323 -36.92 -14.95 -0.84
C LYS A 323 -36.70 -14.86 -2.34
N ASP A 324 -36.27 -13.70 -2.81
CA ASP A 324 -36.28 -13.35 -4.23
C ASP A 324 -35.02 -13.75 -5.00
N VAL A 325 -33.90 -13.94 -4.29
CA VAL A 325 -32.58 -14.20 -4.88
C VAL A 325 -31.84 -15.31 -4.13
N ALA A 326 -31.59 -15.16 -2.82
CA ALA A 326 -30.69 -16.09 -2.12
C ALA A 326 -31.25 -17.53 -2.03
N PHE A 327 -32.57 -17.68 -2.07
CA PHE A 327 -33.26 -18.98 -2.07
C PHE A 327 -32.83 -19.88 -3.23
N THR A 328 -32.40 -19.33 -4.37
CA THR A 328 -31.89 -20.11 -5.52
C THR A 328 -30.42 -20.53 -5.35
N ASN A 329 -29.97 -20.70 -4.10
CA ASN A 329 -28.64 -21.14 -3.71
C ASN A 329 -27.53 -20.12 -4.04
N HIS A 330 -27.82 -18.82 -3.92
CA HIS A 330 -26.85 -17.73 -4.03
C HIS A 330 -26.49 -17.17 -2.65
N PHE A 331 -25.28 -16.64 -2.53
CA PHE A 331 -24.89 -15.75 -1.44
C PHE A 331 -24.92 -14.32 -1.96
N VAL A 332 -25.71 -13.45 -1.33
CA VAL A 332 -25.88 -12.05 -1.74
C VAL A 332 -25.24 -11.16 -0.69
N GLY A 333 -24.13 -10.52 -1.07
CA GLY A 333 -23.49 -9.47 -0.29
C GLY A 333 -24.14 -8.13 -0.58
N MET A 334 -25.01 -7.68 0.31
CA MET A 334 -25.73 -6.40 0.22
C MET A 334 -25.02 -5.35 1.08
N SER A 335 -24.48 -4.30 0.46
CA SER A 335 -24.02 -3.12 1.20
C SER A 335 -25.13 -2.07 1.28
N PHE A 336 -25.20 -1.39 2.43
CA PHE A 336 -26.29 -0.49 2.76
C PHE A 336 -25.84 0.66 3.66
N GLU A 337 -26.59 1.77 3.62
CA GLU A 337 -26.55 2.79 4.66
C GLU A 337 -27.74 2.61 5.59
N GLU A 338 -27.55 2.69 6.90
CA GLU A 338 -28.66 2.70 7.85
C GLU A 338 -28.58 3.87 8.83
N VAL A 339 -29.75 4.37 9.22
CA VAL A 339 -29.90 5.40 10.25
C VAL A 339 -29.85 4.75 11.64
N LEU A 340 -28.98 5.26 12.50
CA LEU A 340 -28.96 4.87 13.90
C LEU A 340 -30.04 5.65 14.68
N PRO A 341 -30.77 4.99 15.59
CA PRO A 341 -31.68 5.68 16.48
C PRO A 341 -30.86 6.63 17.38
N SER A 342 -31.01 7.93 17.13
CA SER A 342 -30.30 8.97 17.85
C SER A 342 -31.08 9.42 19.08
N ASN A 343 -30.41 9.51 20.23
CA ASN A 343 -30.97 10.13 21.43
C ASN A 343 -30.94 11.68 21.37
N GLY A 344 -30.62 12.29 20.21
CA GLY A 344 -30.50 13.75 20.02
C GLY A 344 -30.97 14.25 18.64
N SER A 345 -30.70 15.53 18.33
CA SER A 345 -31.19 16.22 17.13
C SER A 345 -30.43 15.91 15.83
N LYS A 346 -29.30 15.22 15.90
CA LYS A 346 -28.52 14.81 14.71
C LYS A 346 -28.78 13.34 14.39
N THR A 347 -29.29 13.10 13.18
CA THR A 347 -29.43 11.76 12.61
C THR A 347 -28.06 11.22 12.25
N GLU A 348 -27.58 10.25 13.02
CA GLU A 348 -26.32 9.55 12.80
C GLU A 348 -26.58 8.36 11.86
N ARG A 349 -25.67 8.10 10.92
CA ARG A 349 -25.77 6.98 9.98
C ARG A 349 -24.55 6.10 10.07
N ARG A 350 -24.65 4.87 9.57
CA ARG A 350 -23.50 4.00 9.38
C ARG A 350 -23.60 3.23 8.07
N ASN A 351 -22.45 2.90 7.52
CA ASN A 351 -22.34 2.09 6.31
C ASN A 351 -22.03 0.65 6.68
N GLY A 352 -22.82 -0.27 6.14
CA GLY A 352 -22.82 -1.69 6.48
C GLY A 352 -22.79 -2.58 5.26
N PHE A 353 -22.51 -3.84 5.54
CA PHE A 353 -22.54 -4.95 4.61
C PHE A 353 -23.13 -6.16 5.32
N VAL A 354 -24.01 -6.88 4.63
CA VAL A 354 -24.56 -8.15 5.09
C VAL A 354 -24.45 -9.19 3.98
N LEU A 355 -23.94 -10.38 4.32
CA LEU A 355 -24.00 -11.55 3.47
C LEU A 355 -25.26 -12.35 3.80
N VAL A 356 -26.12 -12.55 2.81
CA VAL A 356 -27.40 -13.25 2.95
C VAL A 356 -27.35 -14.55 2.16
N ASP A 357 -27.74 -15.65 2.80
CA ASP A 357 -27.94 -16.95 2.17
C ASP A 357 -29.43 -17.35 2.19
N LYS A 358 -29.76 -18.60 1.83
CA LYS A 358 -31.15 -19.10 1.84
C LYS A 358 -31.78 -19.14 3.25
N HIS A 359 -30.98 -19.23 4.30
CA HIS A 359 -31.39 -19.32 5.70
C HIS A 359 -31.49 -17.94 6.36
N GLY A 360 -30.75 -16.94 5.89
CA GLY A 360 -30.82 -15.58 6.41
C GLY A 360 -29.47 -14.85 6.33
N PRO A 361 -29.26 -13.81 7.15
CA PRO A 361 -27.96 -13.15 7.26
C PRO A 361 -26.95 -14.10 7.94
N VAL A 362 -25.77 -14.27 7.32
CA VAL A 362 -24.70 -15.16 7.81
C VAL A 362 -23.42 -14.44 8.20
N MET A 363 -23.26 -13.18 7.79
CA MET A 363 -22.13 -12.32 8.13
C MET A 363 -22.57 -10.87 8.02
N GLU A 364 -22.20 -10.04 9.00
CA GLU A 364 -22.34 -8.59 8.93
C GLU A 364 -20.98 -7.92 9.13
N TYR A 365 -20.79 -6.78 8.47
CA TYR A 365 -19.62 -5.95 8.59
C TYR A 365 -20.02 -4.48 8.50
N TYR A 366 -19.39 -3.63 9.30
CA TYR A 366 -19.63 -2.18 9.28
C TYR A 366 -18.32 -1.46 9.00
N LYS A 367 -18.37 -0.43 8.15
CA LYS A 367 -17.20 0.32 7.68
C LYS A 367 -16.43 0.93 8.86
N ARG A 368 -15.12 0.76 8.88
CA ARG A 368 -14.27 1.21 10.01
C ARG A 368 -13.55 2.52 9.68
N HIS A 369 -13.11 2.68 8.44
CA HIS A 369 -12.39 3.87 7.97
C HIS A 369 -13.29 4.72 7.08
N LEU A 370 -13.69 5.87 7.62
CA LEU A 370 -14.53 6.83 6.90
C LEU A 370 -13.69 7.78 6.06
N VAL A 371 -14.21 8.18 4.90
CA VAL A 371 -13.62 9.23 4.07
C VAL A 371 -13.61 10.55 4.85
N PRO A 372 -12.44 11.16 5.09
CA PRO A 372 -12.36 12.42 5.83
C PRO A 372 -13.20 13.49 5.16
N VAL A 373 -13.89 14.30 5.98
CA VAL A 373 -14.74 15.42 5.55
C VAL A 373 -16.00 14.99 4.78
N ALA A 374 -15.94 14.03 3.86
CA ALA A 374 -17.13 13.56 3.11
C ALA A 374 -18.06 12.70 3.99
N GLU A 375 -17.50 11.75 4.73
CA GLU A 375 -18.28 10.80 5.53
C GLU A 375 -18.26 11.16 7.02
N SER A 376 -17.14 11.67 7.54
CA SER A 376 -16.92 11.87 8.99
C SER A 376 -17.88 12.82 9.70
N PHE A 377 -18.66 13.64 8.99
CA PHE A 377 -19.67 14.52 9.59
C PHE A 377 -21.09 13.92 9.64
N SER A 378 -21.33 12.82 8.92
CA SER A 378 -22.66 12.22 8.77
C SER A 378 -22.71 10.71 9.01
N LEU A 379 -21.56 10.04 8.95
CA LEU A 379 -21.39 8.62 9.21
C LEU A 379 -20.56 8.39 10.47
N SER A 380 -20.80 7.25 11.11
CA SER A 380 -20.05 6.82 12.28
C SER A 380 -19.25 5.54 12.00
N PRO A 381 -17.96 5.52 12.36
CA PRO A 381 -17.10 4.38 12.11
C PRO A 381 -17.45 3.23 13.06
N SER A 382 -17.32 2.00 12.57
CA SER A 382 -17.38 0.82 13.43
C SER A 382 -16.04 0.54 14.09
N THR A 383 -16.08 0.04 15.33
CA THR A 383 -14.92 -0.52 16.03
C THR A 383 -14.84 -2.04 15.90
N ASP A 384 -15.89 -2.68 15.40
CA ASP A 384 -15.96 -4.14 15.33
C ASP A 384 -14.94 -4.68 14.32
N PRO A 385 -14.15 -5.70 14.69
CA PRO A 385 -13.21 -6.31 13.78
C PRO A 385 -13.94 -7.06 12.65
N PRO A 386 -13.33 -7.20 11.46
CA PRO A 386 -13.87 -8.09 10.43
C PRO A 386 -13.95 -9.53 10.95
N THR A 387 -14.88 -10.30 10.39
CA THR A 387 -15.10 -11.71 10.71
C THR A 387 -14.91 -12.58 9.47
N ILE A 388 -14.75 -13.89 9.65
CA ILE A 388 -14.69 -14.87 8.57
C ILE A 388 -15.94 -15.73 8.60
N PHE A 389 -16.57 -15.86 7.44
CA PHE A 389 -17.60 -16.85 7.20
C PHE A 389 -17.05 -17.96 6.31
N THR A 390 -17.31 -19.22 6.66
CA THR A 390 -16.89 -20.37 5.86
C THR A 390 -17.99 -20.73 4.87
N LEU A 391 -17.83 -20.31 3.62
CA LEU A 391 -18.81 -20.52 2.56
C LEU A 391 -18.73 -21.96 2.05
N PRO A 392 -19.79 -22.77 2.21
CA PRO A 392 -19.81 -24.16 1.74
C PRO A 392 -20.09 -24.20 0.22
N LEU A 393 -19.10 -24.64 -0.57
CA LEU A 393 -19.31 -24.87 -2.01
C LEU A 393 -19.67 -26.32 -2.28
N THR A 394 -20.82 -26.50 -2.95
CA THR A 394 -21.27 -27.78 -3.48
C THR A 394 -20.61 -28.07 -4.83
N MET A 395 -20.56 -29.34 -5.20
CA MET A 395 -20.03 -29.79 -6.48
C MET A 395 -20.70 -29.07 -7.66
N PRO A 396 -19.93 -28.40 -8.55
CA PRO A 396 -20.46 -27.78 -9.75
C PRO A 396 -20.85 -28.83 -10.80
N LYS A 397 -21.70 -28.43 -11.74
CA LYS A 397 -22.09 -29.30 -12.87
C LYS A 397 -20.85 -29.68 -13.70
N GLY A 398 -20.68 -30.97 -13.96
CA GLY A 398 -19.58 -31.50 -14.77
C GLY A 398 -18.40 -32.07 -13.98
N PHE A 399 -18.38 -31.98 -12.65
CA PHE A 399 -17.41 -32.70 -11.82
C PHE A 399 -17.98 -34.03 -11.35
N THR A 400 -17.12 -35.05 -11.28
CA THR A 400 -17.45 -36.33 -10.64
C THR A 400 -17.19 -36.28 -9.13
N ARG A 401 -17.83 -37.16 -8.35
CA ARG A 401 -17.62 -37.26 -6.89
C ARG A 401 -16.16 -37.57 -6.55
N SER A 402 -15.48 -38.38 -7.36
CA SER A 402 -14.06 -38.71 -7.19
C SER A 402 -13.13 -37.52 -7.44
N GLU A 403 -13.50 -36.60 -8.34
CA GLU A 403 -12.73 -35.38 -8.59
C GLU A 403 -13.00 -34.29 -7.56
N TRP A 404 -14.25 -34.17 -7.08
CA TRP A 404 -14.66 -33.14 -6.13
C TRP A 404 -14.32 -33.47 -4.68
N GLY A 405 -14.43 -34.75 -4.30
CA GLY A 405 -14.34 -35.20 -2.91
C GLY A 405 -15.72 -35.36 -2.26
N ASN A 406 -15.73 -35.57 -0.94
CA ASN A 406 -16.85 -36.26 -0.31
C ASN A 406 -18.13 -35.47 -0.01
N GLU A 407 -18.19 -34.14 -0.16
CA GLU A 407 -19.48 -33.42 -0.23
C GLU A 407 -19.34 -31.91 -0.55
N THR A 408 -18.50 -31.19 0.19
CA THR A 408 -18.31 -29.73 0.01
C THR A 408 -16.85 -29.32 0.04
N ARG A 409 -16.54 -28.21 -0.63
CA ARG A 409 -15.23 -27.55 -0.55
C ARG A 409 -15.43 -26.18 0.11
N PRO A 410 -15.24 -26.05 1.42
CA PRO A 410 -15.43 -24.78 2.11
C PRO A 410 -14.38 -23.75 1.67
N ILE A 411 -14.79 -22.49 1.56
CA ILE A 411 -13.87 -21.36 1.33
C ILE A 411 -14.09 -20.28 2.40
N PRO A 412 -13.05 -19.80 3.09
CA PRO A 412 -13.20 -18.69 4.03
C PRO A 412 -13.41 -17.38 3.26
N VAL A 413 -14.45 -16.63 3.61
CA VAL A 413 -14.76 -15.32 3.03
C VAL A 413 -14.86 -14.26 4.12
N THR A 414 -14.49 -13.03 3.79
CA THR A 414 -14.63 -11.87 4.68
C THR A 414 -15.11 -10.66 3.88
N ALA A 415 -15.35 -9.53 4.53
CA ALA A 415 -15.78 -8.28 3.90
C ALA A 415 -14.96 -7.10 4.41
N SER A 416 -14.83 -6.08 3.56
CA SER A 416 -14.20 -4.79 3.87
C SER A 416 -14.71 -3.75 2.89
N ILE A 417 -14.94 -2.51 3.32
CA ILE A 417 -15.67 -1.52 2.51
C ILE A 417 -14.73 -0.42 2.05
N CYS A 418 -14.56 -0.27 0.73
CA CYS A 418 -13.95 0.89 0.09
C CYS A 418 -12.62 1.35 0.74
N LEU A 419 -12.64 2.47 1.46
CA LEU A 419 -11.46 3.10 2.07
C LEU A 419 -10.76 2.22 3.11
N ASP A 420 -11.43 1.21 3.67
CA ASP A 420 -10.82 0.24 4.59
C ASP A 420 -9.56 -0.42 3.97
N PHE A 421 -9.51 -0.58 2.64
CA PHE A 421 -8.34 -1.15 1.96
C PHE A 421 -7.07 -0.28 1.98
N THR A 422 -7.19 0.97 2.43
CA THR A 422 -6.05 1.89 2.58
C THR A 422 -5.35 1.75 3.93
N ASP A 423 -6.03 1.14 4.91
CA ASP A 423 -5.45 0.83 6.21
C ASP A 423 -4.64 -0.46 6.11
N PRO A 424 -3.34 -0.43 6.47
CA PRO A 424 -2.55 -1.62 6.40
C PRO A 424 -2.94 -2.74 7.36
N TYR A 425 -3.74 -2.41 8.38
CA TYR A 425 -4.17 -3.31 9.45
C TYR A 425 -5.63 -3.77 9.29
N ALA A 426 -6.26 -3.51 8.14
CA ALA A 426 -7.67 -3.83 7.92
C ALA A 426 -8.06 -5.30 8.20
N PHE A 427 -7.10 -6.22 8.14
CA PHE A 427 -7.31 -7.68 8.27
C PHE A 427 -6.47 -8.34 9.38
N ASP A 428 -5.79 -7.58 10.23
CA ASP A 428 -4.86 -8.12 11.25
C ASP A 428 -5.56 -9.00 12.31
N SER A 429 -6.79 -8.63 12.66
CA SER A 429 -7.62 -9.27 13.68
C SER A 429 -8.26 -10.57 13.22
N LEU A 430 -8.19 -10.90 11.93
CA LEU A 430 -8.78 -12.14 11.42
C LEU A 430 -8.05 -13.35 12.00
N PRO A 431 -8.76 -14.42 12.40
CA PRO A 431 -8.13 -15.60 12.99
C PRO A 431 -7.33 -16.43 11.96
N SER A 432 -7.69 -16.35 10.68
CA SER A 432 -7.04 -17.06 9.58
C SER A 432 -7.10 -16.23 8.30
N LYS A 433 -6.33 -16.61 7.28
CA LYS A 433 -6.35 -15.95 5.97
C LYS A 433 -7.67 -16.23 5.24
N PRO A 434 -8.40 -15.22 4.72
CA PRO A 434 -9.56 -15.44 3.86
C PRO A 434 -9.13 -15.87 2.46
N ALA A 435 -9.95 -16.66 1.77
CA ALA A 435 -9.76 -17.00 0.37
C ALA A 435 -10.29 -15.91 -0.57
N LEU A 436 -11.37 -15.25 -0.16
CA LEU A 436 -12.00 -14.15 -0.89
C LEU A 436 -12.45 -13.05 0.06
N ILE A 437 -12.11 -11.80 -0.26
CA ILE A 437 -12.61 -10.60 0.39
C ILE A 437 -13.68 -9.97 -0.51
N LEU A 438 -14.86 -9.75 0.04
CA LEU A 438 -15.96 -9.05 -0.62
C LEU A 438 -15.79 -7.54 -0.37
N ALA A 439 -15.51 -6.80 -1.44
CA ALA A 439 -15.16 -5.38 -1.37
C ALA A 439 -16.18 -4.52 -2.11
N PRO A 440 -17.34 -4.22 -1.49
CA PRO A 440 -18.21 -3.18 -2.01
C PRO A 440 -17.50 -1.83 -1.92
N ALA A 441 -17.57 -1.06 -3.00
CA ALA A 441 -16.97 0.27 -3.08
C ALA A 441 -17.88 1.23 -3.86
N ARG A 442 -17.67 2.53 -3.65
CA ARG A 442 -18.28 3.59 -4.44
C ARG A 442 -17.35 4.78 -4.50
N THR A 443 -16.63 4.91 -5.62
CA THR A 443 -15.73 6.04 -5.86
C THR A 443 -16.40 7.15 -6.67
N TRP A 444 -15.90 8.38 -6.55
CA TRP A 444 -16.51 9.55 -7.21
C TRP A 444 -15.80 9.96 -8.51
N ASP A 445 -14.67 9.35 -8.82
CA ASP A 445 -13.87 9.64 -10.01
C ASP A 445 -13.09 8.39 -10.44
N ILE A 446 -12.91 8.19 -11.74
CA ILE A 446 -12.22 7.02 -12.29
C ILE A 446 -10.77 6.90 -11.80
N SER A 447 -10.06 8.02 -11.61
CA SER A 447 -8.69 8.00 -11.11
C SER A 447 -8.61 7.57 -9.65
N VAL A 448 -9.65 7.90 -8.86
CA VAL A 448 -9.81 7.43 -7.49
C VAL A 448 -10.16 5.95 -7.47
N GLY A 449 -11.11 5.50 -8.31
CA GLY A 449 -11.45 4.09 -8.49
C GLY A 449 -10.24 3.23 -8.85
N LEU A 450 -9.41 3.70 -9.79
CA LEU A 450 -8.16 3.04 -10.15
C LEU A 450 -7.14 3.01 -9.00
N SER A 451 -7.01 4.10 -8.23
CA SER A 451 -6.10 4.17 -7.08
C SER A 451 -6.53 3.18 -5.99
N MET A 452 -7.82 3.17 -5.64
CA MET A 452 -8.41 2.24 -4.68
C MET A 452 -8.30 0.78 -5.14
N PHE A 453 -8.44 0.51 -6.43
CA PHE A 453 -8.23 -0.82 -6.98
C PHE A 453 -6.77 -1.30 -6.81
N GLU A 454 -5.77 -0.41 -6.88
CA GLU A 454 -4.39 -0.76 -6.54
C GLU A 454 -4.18 -1.00 -5.03
N GLN A 455 -4.90 -0.29 -4.16
CA GLN A 455 -4.90 -0.58 -2.71
C GLN A 455 -5.48 -1.98 -2.44
N ALA A 456 -6.59 -2.32 -3.09
CA ALA A 456 -7.19 -3.65 -3.01
C ALA A 456 -6.24 -4.75 -3.48
N LYS A 457 -5.51 -4.52 -4.60
CA LYS A 457 -4.45 -5.43 -5.07
C LYS A 457 -3.36 -5.63 -4.04
N ALA A 458 -2.91 -4.55 -3.40
CA ALA A 458 -1.84 -4.60 -2.42
C ALA A 458 -2.25 -5.41 -1.19
N ARG A 459 -3.44 -5.12 -0.60
CA ARG A 459 -3.96 -5.92 0.52
C ARG A 459 -4.11 -7.39 0.14
N ALA A 460 -4.64 -7.68 -1.05
CA ALA A 460 -4.77 -9.06 -1.56
C ALA A 460 -3.41 -9.76 -1.65
N ALA A 461 -2.37 -9.07 -2.13
CA ALA A 461 -1.04 -9.63 -2.27
C ALA A 461 -0.38 -9.90 -0.91
N GLU A 462 -0.50 -8.98 0.04
CA GLU A 462 0.08 -9.07 1.38
C GLU A 462 -0.45 -10.23 2.20
N ILE A 463 -1.77 -10.43 2.20
CA ILE A 463 -2.38 -11.54 2.92
C ILE A 463 -2.55 -12.78 2.04
N ASP A 464 -2.04 -12.81 0.80
CA ASP A 464 -2.20 -13.92 -0.16
C ASP A 464 -3.66 -14.37 -0.40
N SER A 465 -4.56 -13.39 -0.52
CA SER A 465 -6.00 -13.59 -0.76
C SER A 465 -6.41 -13.10 -2.15
N MET A 466 -7.72 -13.15 -2.42
CA MET A 466 -8.35 -12.54 -3.58
C MET A 466 -9.37 -11.50 -3.12
N VAL A 467 -9.57 -10.44 -3.89
CA VAL A 467 -10.57 -9.40 -3.61
C VAL A 467 -11.54 -9.31 -4.79
N LEU A 468 -12.84 -9.44 -4.51
CA LEU A 468 -13.92 -9.08 -5.43
C LEU A 468 -14.27 -7.62 -5.18
N TRP A 469 -13.78 -6.74 -6.05
CA TRP A 469 -13.97 -5.30 -5.94
C TRP A 469 -15.14 -4.86 -6.83
N CYS A 470 -16.20 -4.37 -6.20
CA CYS A 470 -17.44 -3.95 -6.87
C CYS A 470 -17.71 -2.47 -6.58
N ASP A 471 -17.33 -1.63 -7.53
CA ASP A 471 -17.40 -0.18 -7.44
C ASP A 471 -18.64 0.35 -8.16
N GLY A 472 -19.60 0.86 -7.39
CA GLY A 472 -20.84 1.48 -7.89
C GLY A 472 -20.72 2.98 -8.19
N GLY A 473 -19.50 3.51 -8.12
CA GLY A 473 -19.17 4.89 -8.41
C GLY A 473 -19.41 5.33 -9.86
N GLU A 474 -19.57 6.63 -10.07
CA GLU A 474 -19.57 7.19 -11.43
C GLU A 474 -18.16 7.07 -12.01
N GLY A 475 -18.02 6.24 -13.06
CA GLY A 475 -16.70 5.87 -13.58
C GLY A 475 -15.90 4.93 -12.68
N GLY A 476 -16.54 4.33 -11.67
CA GLY A 476 -15.93 3.37 -10.75
C GLY A 476 -15.33 2.16 -11.46
N VAL A 477 -14.28 1.58 -10.89
CA VAL A 477 -13.56 0.44 -11.49
C VAL A 477 -13.90 -0.81 -10.72
N SER A 478 -14.43 -1.83 -11.40
CA SER A 478 -14.78 -3.13 -10.81
C SER A 478 -13.96 -4.27 -11.40
N GLY A 479 -13.62 -5.26 -10.59
CA GLY A 479 -12.85 -6.41 -11.05
C GLY A 479 -12.47 -7.39 -9.94
N ILE A 480 -11.52 -8.26 -10.26
CA ILE A 480 -10.97 -9.24 -9.33
C ILE A 480 -9.46 -9.11 -9.29
N VAL A 481 -8.90 -9.16 -8.09
CA VAL A 481 -7.47 -9.03 -7.88
C VAL A 481 -6.95 -10.03 -6.85
N GLY A 482 -5.67 -10.38 -6.97
CA GLY A 482 -5.00 -11.30 -6.05
C GLY A 482 -4.70 -12.66 -6.70
N ARG A 483 -3.70 -13.36 -6.14
CA ARG A 483 -3.24 -14.69 -6.61
C ARG A 483 -3.04 -14.80 -8.13
N GLY A 484 -2.43 -13.78 -8.72
CA GLY A 484 -2.13 -13.71 -10.16
C GLY A 484 -3.25 -13.10 -11.02
N VAL A 485 -4.48 -13.00 -10.50
CA VAL A 485 -5.57 -12.27 -11.16
C VAL A 485 -5.35 -10.77 -10.97
N ASN A 486 -5.43 -10.01 -12.06
CA ASN A 486 -5.29 -8.55 -12.10
C ASN A 486 -6.28 -7.93 -13.09
N GLU A 487 -7.47 -8.50 -13.20
CA GLU A 487 -8.43 -8.19 -14.27
C GLU A 487 -9.38 -7.07 -13.83
N MET A 488 -9.30 -5.92 -14.52
CA MET A 488 -10.38 -4.93 -14.48
C MET A 488 -11.48 -5.41 -15.42
N MET A 489 -12.62 -5.80 -14.86
CA MET A 489 -13.72 -6.37 -15.63
C MET A 489 -14.61 -5.28 -16.23
N LYS A 490 -14.72 -4.15 -15.53
CA LYS A 490 -15.60 -3.05 -15.92
C LYS A 490 -15.11 -1.72 -15.37
N ALA A 491 -15.24 -0.67 -16.17
CA ALA A 491 -15.22 0.71 -15.71
C ALA A 491 -16.60 1.33 -15.98
N GLY A 492 -17.18 1.97 -14.96
CA GLY A 492 -18.54 2.52 -15.00
C GLY A 492 -19.65 1.46 -14.88
N PRO A 493 -20.88 1.77 -15.31
CA PRO A 493 -22.06 0.97 -15.00
C PRO A 493 -22.17 -0.32 -15.80
N GLY A 494 -22.84 -1.31 -15.22
CA GLY A 494 -23.21 -2.57 -15.85
C GLY A 494 -22.60 -3.79 -15.15
N SER A 495 -23.45 -4.73 -14.76
CA SER A 495 -23.05 -5.94 -14.06
C SER A 495 -22.18 -6.87 -14.89
N TRP A 496 -21.36 -7.66 -14.23
CA TRP A 496 -20.49 -8.66 -14.84
C TRP A 496 -20.32 -9.89 -13.95
N THR A 497 -19.92 -11.01 -14.54
CA THR A 497 -19.64 -12.28 -13.86
C THR A 497 -18.26 -12.79 -14.24
N ARG A 498 -17.63 -13.55 -13.33
CA ARG A 498 -16.33 -14.20 -13.58
C ARG A 498 -16.19 -15.45 -12.74
N THR A 499 -15.70 -16.54 -13.35
CA THR A 499 -15.31 -17.75 -12.64
C THR A 499 -13.83 -17.71 -12.31
N ILE A 500 -13.49 -17.86 -11.02
CA ILE A 500 -12.13 -17.87 -10.50
C ILE A 500 -11.77 -19.24 -9.92
N GLY A 501 -10.48 -19.59 -9.94
CA GLY A 501 -9.95 -20.79 -9.29
C GLY A 501 -9.39 -20.47 -7.92
N ILE A 502 -10.01 -21.00 -6.87
CA ILE A 502 -9.49 -20.94 -5.50
C ILE A 502 -8.67 -22.20 -5.24
N GLN A 503 -7.52 -22.09 -4.60
CA GLN A 503 -6.69 -23.26 -4.27
C GLN A 503 -7.46 -24.30 -3.44
N TYR A 504 -7.27 -25.58 -3.75
CA TYR A 504 -7.82 -26.70 -3.00
C TYR A 504 -6.74 -27.77 -2.71
N PRO A 505 -6.59 -28.22 -1.45
CA PRO A 505 -7.17 -27.62 -0.23
C PRO A 505 -6.67 -26.18 -0.05
N PHE A 506 -7.50 -25.31 0.51
CA PHE A 506 -7.12 -23.93 0.75
C PHE A 506 -6.15 -23.87 1.94
N ASP A 507 -5.01 -23.20 1.75
CA ASP A 507 -4.07 -22.91 2.83
C ASP A 507 -4.52 -21.65 3.56
N ASP A 508 -5.12 -21.81 4.74
CA ASP A 508 -5.67 -20.73 5.58
C ASP A 508 -4.65 -20.12 6.55
N ARG A 509 -3.39 -20.58 6.49
CA ARG A 509 -2.32 -20.02 7.31
C ARG A 509 -2.10 -18.54 6.98
N LYS A 510 -1.90 -17.76 8.04
CA LYS A 510 -1.54 -16.34 7.95
C LYS A 510 -0.20 -16.18 7.23
N THR A 511 -0.08 -15.13 6.44
CA THR A 511 1.22 -14.71 5.91
C THR A 511 2.04 -14.07 7.01
N ILE A 512 3.36 -13.98 6.83
CA ILE A 512 4.23 -13.29 7.82
C ILE A 512 3.80 -11.84 7.97
N PHE A 513 3.38 -11.19 6.88
CA PHE A 513 2.82 -9.85 6.96
C PHE A 513 1.52 -9.81 7.77
N MET A 514 0.61 -10.77 7.58
CA MET A 514 -0.64 -10.82 8.33
C MET A 514 -0.43 -11.03 9.84
N ASP A 515 0.60 -11.79 10.24
CA ASP A 515 0.96 -11.99 11.65
C ASP A 515 1.71 -10.79 12.26
N GLY A 516 2.64 -10.20 11.52
CA GLY A 516 3.59 -9.20 12.03
C GLY A 516 3.28 -7.75 11.67
N GLY A 517 2.39 -7.54 10.71
CA GLY A 517 2.10 -6.25 10.09
C GLY A 517 3.33 -5.57 9.49
N GLU A 518 3.23 -4.26 9.32
CA GLU A 518 4.31 -3.41 8.80
C GLU A 518 5.55 -3.37 9.73
N SER A 519 5.36 -3.67 11.02
CA SER A 519 6.42 -3.65 12.03
C SER A 519 7.55 -4.64 11.72
N VAL A 520 7.22 -5.85 11.26
CA VAL A 520 8.23 -6.86 10.89
C VAL A 520 9.07 -6.41 9.70
N GLY A 521 8.42 -5.84 8.67
CA GLY A 521 9.12 -5.27 7.52
C GLY A 521 10.09 -4.17 7.94
N LEU A 522 9.64 -3.22 8.77
CA LEU A 522 10.49 -2.15 9.28
C LEU A 522 11.66 -2.67 10.11
N MET A 523 11.45 -3.63 11.01
CA MET A 523 12.53 -4.21 11.81
C MET A 523 13.63 -4.77 10.91
N ILE A 524 13.28 -5.46 9.84
CA ILE A 524 14.25 -6.03 8.90
C ILE A 524 15.01 -4.93 8.15
N MET A 525 14.33 -3.87 7.70
CA MET A 525 14.98 -2.73 7.02
C MET A 525 15.98 -2.01 7.92
N TRP A 526 15.63 -1.81 9.19
CA TRP A 526 16.55 -1.23 10.19
C TRP A 526 17.66 -2.20 10.62
N ALA A 527 17.42 -3.51 10.54
CA ALA A 527 18.46 -4.52 10.71
C ALA A 527 19.48 -4.46 9.56
N PHE A 528 19.03 -4.32 8.31
CA PHE A 528 19.93 -4.12 7.15
C PHE A 528 20.78 -2.87 7.29
N GLN A 529 20.22 -1.79 7.83
CA GLN A 529 20.97 -0.58 8.13
C GLN A 529 22.06 -0.75 9.20
N GLY A 530 22.01 -1.84 9.99
CA GLY A 530 22.96 -2.17 11.04
C GLY A 530 22.66 -1.56 12.41
N VAL A 531 21.52 -0.86 12.58
CA VAL A 531 21.14 -0.20 13.83
C VAL A 531 20.73 -1.21 14.90
N ILE A 532 20.03 -2.29 14.54
CA ILE A 532 19.57 -3.31 15.49
C ILE A 532 20.72 -4.20 15.99
N TRP A 533 21.74 -4.42 15.16
CA TRP A 533 22.92 -5.22 15.53
C TRP A 533 23.91 -4.47 16.44
N ALA A 534 23.95 -3.14 16.37
CA ALA A 534 24.90 -2.34 17.14
C ALA A 534 24.44 -2.00 18.57
N GLY A 535 23.13 -1.96 18.87
CA GLY A 535 22.63 -1.37 20.12
C GLY A 535 21.89 -2.29 21.11
N GLY A 536 21.17 -3.31 20.64
CA GLY A 536 20.18 -3.99 21.48
C GLY A 536 20.47 -5.47 21.71
N VAL A 537 20.26 -6.27 20.67
CA VAL A 537 20.05 -7.73 20.78
C VAL A 537 21.29 -8.47 21.30
N LEU A 538 22.50 -8.06 20.90
CA LEU A 538 23.76 -8.66 21.38
C LEU A 538 24.06 -8.33 22.85
N SER A 539 23.59 -7.16 23.33
CA SER A 539 23.77 -6.76 24.74
C SER A 539 22.76 -7.47 25.65
N THR A 540 21.51 -7.65 25.19
CA THR A 540 20.48 -8.41 25.91
C THR A 540 20.77 -9.90 25.87
N TRP A 541 21.27 -10.46 24.76
CA TRP A 541 21.69 -11.87 24.72
C TRP A 541 22.91 -12.15 25.58
N ARG A 542 23.90 -11.24 25.63
CA ARG A 542 25.04 -11.38 26.56
C ARG A 542 24.63 -11.22 28.01
N LYS A 543 23.66 -10.34 28.32
CA LYS A 543 23.09 -10.24 29.67
C LYS A 543 22.28 -11.48 30.05
N ALA A 544 21.42 -11.99 29.17
CA ALA A 544 20.65 -13.20 29.41
C ALA A 544 21.55 -14.44 29.58
N ARG A 545 22.65 -14.52 28.82
CA ARG A 545 23.65 -15.59 28.97
C ARG A 545 24.43 -15.48 30.28
N ARG A 546 24.81 -14.28 30.74
CA ARG A 546 25.41 -14.08 32.06
C ARG A 546 24.47 -14.41 33.21
N VAL A 547 23.19 -14.04 33.11
CA VAL A 547 22.19 -14.36 34.14
C VAL A 547 21.95 -15.87 34.22
N ASN A 548 22.00 -16.61 33.10
CA ASN A 548 21.93 -18.08 33.12
C ASN A 548 23.23 -18.76 33.59
N GLU A 549 24.40 -18.15 33.40
CA GLU A 549 25.68 -18.67 33.91
C GLU A 549 25.87 -18.36 35.41
N GLU A 550 25.24 -17.31 35.95
CA GLU A 550 25.25 -16.98 37.38
C GLU A 550 24.13 -17.68 38.17
N ALA A 551 23.14 -18.27 37.50
CA ALA A 551 21.97 -18.92 38.13
C ALA A 551 22.07 -20.45 38.32
N GLY A 552 23.27 -21.05 38.28
CA GLY A 552 23.47 -22.43 38.76
C GLY A 552 24.95 -22.80 38.93
N PRO A 553 25.38 -23.42 40.05
CA PRO A 553 24.61 -24.35 40.89
C PRO A 553 24.49 -23.89 42.35
N LEU A 554 23.28 -23.52 42.77
CA LEU A 554 22.88 -23.53 44.18
C LEU A 554 21.50 -24.17 44.26
N LEU A 555 21.49 -25.51 44.20
CA LEU A 555 20.49 -26.40 44.78
C LEU A 555 21.08 -27.82 44.66
N GLY A 556 21.99 -28.11 45.59
CA GLY A 556 22.19 -29.43 46.16
C GLY A 556 21.58 -29.43 47.55
#